data_AF-A0A3S3MJA1-F1
#
_entry.id   AF-A0A3S3MJA1-F1
#
_cell.length_a   1.000
_cell.length_b   1.000
_cell.length_c   1.000
_cell.angle_alpha   90.00
_cell.angle_beta   90.00
_cell.angle_gamma   90.00
#
_symmetry.space_group_name_H-M   'P 1'
#
loop_
_entity.id
_entity.type
_entity.pdbx_description
1 polymer ?
#
loop_
_entity_poly.entity_id
_entity_poly.type
_entity_poly.pdbx_seq_one_letter_code
_entity_poly.pdbx_strand_id
1 'polypeptide(L)'
;MRIALLKNLIGGALNSTRSRCVANPSLPFSLTSKRHAVSASLAEEEAEEVVFPREGPGVSYGLNWALAGRGVIVKDKAFHNLKSPELKKNGATTSERLSGLPIHVRGSTTGGASEISKAQFSKLLKQVTTHISSVSKVFVQDGAIGSSSKCDANVRVISDNPSALLSLSNVLWRTPTRAVSHDSCPLTVYIASSISPSTGEVVGLGTHSASGFFAADIERSSLILCGKAFADTDGAKDTLAAVAAPVISARGGIPLSARFLVSGDSVVLLFSPDDTIQSCPDLNEILVSKDVGLILSSHGVAPLFQTKDSAGPNLFKTPASVIFASSDSSGALPPVSKLSPGQAAYHFLAGYQNGKFVPAYSKGPSPLEPLDLAKALLSLLTEKNIPSFLINVRDGEKHVTGKELVKLVKSTLSETLPPFKSKAGDIEGKYKSFLSGCRSFGNSFQDNRKYVLVSQNIKEEPHG
;
A
#
# COMPACT_ATOMS: atom_id res chain seq x y z
N MET A 1 -15.41 52.22 -26.00
CA MET A 1 -14.08 52.85 -26.08
C MET A 1 -13.08 51.71 -26.17
N ARG A 2 -12.57 51.37 -27.36
CA ARG A 2 -11.41 52.00 -28.05
C ARG A 2 -10.14 51.83 -27.21
N ILE A 3 -9.01 51.26 -27.64
CA ILE A 3 -8.35 50.98 -28.94
C ILE A 3 -7.11 50.11 -28.51
N ALA A 4 -6.79 48.91 -29.01
CA ALA A 4 -6.37 48.45 -30.35
C ALA A 4 -5.08 49.10 -30.90
N LEU A 5 -4.41 48.39 -31.82
CA LEU A 5 -3.35 48.82 -32.75
C LEU A 5 -1.90 48.65 -32.23
N LEU A 6 -0.97 48.01 -32.96
CA LEU A 6 -0.97 47.67 -34.37
C LEU A 6 -0.10 46.43 -34.68
N LYS A 7 -0.63 45.59 -35.57
CA LYS A 7 0.06 44.61 -36.42
C LYS A 7 0.75 45.34 -37.59
N ASN A 8 1.67 44.68 -38.27
CA ASN A 8 1.65 44.51 -39.74
C ASN A 8 2.77 43.51 -40.11
N LEU A 9 2.41 42.31 -40.56
CA LEU A 9 2.03 41.86 -41.92
C LEU A 9 3.27 41.59 -42.80
N ILE A 10 3.68 40.32 -42.96
CA ILE A 10 3.26 39.33 -43.99
C ILE A 10 3.93 39.57 -45.35
N GLY A 11 4.58 38.52 -45.89
CA GLY A 11 4.36 38.13 -47.29
C GLY A 11 5.59 37.71 -48.12
N GLY A 12 5.55 36.45 -48.60
CA GLY A 12 6.21 35.97 -49.83
C GLY A 12 7.70 35.63 -49.72
N ALA A 13 8.28 34.74 -50.52
CA ALA A 13 7.87 33.72 -51.48
C ALA A 13 9.17 32.99 -51.90
N LEU A 14 9.03 31.82 -52.52
CA LEU A 14 10.13 30.97 -53.02
C LEU A 14 11.13 31.73 -53.90
N ASN A 15 12.43 31.37 -53.84
CA ASN A 15 13.10 30.73 -54.98
C ASN A 15 14.55 30.31 -54.72
N SER A 16 14.83 29.13 -55.26
CA SER A 16 16.12 28.50 -55.51
C SER A 16 16.94 29.30 -56.54
N THR A 17 18.23 29.46 -56.29
CA THR A 17 19.22 29.76 -57.35
C THR A 17 20.48 28.94 -57.16
N ARG A 18 20.63 27.95 -58.05
CA ARG A 18 21.88 27.33 -58.49
C ARG A 18 22.93 28.40 -58.83
N SER A 19 24.16 28.23 -58.37
CA SER A 19 25.34 28.80 -59.02
C SER A 19 26.20 27.66 -59.59
N ARG A 20 26.44 27.72 -60.90
CA ARG A 20 27.29 26.82 -61.69
C ARG A 20 28.73 27.32 -61.58
N CYS A 21 29.68 26.43 -61.29
CA CYS A 21 31.09 26.66 -61.58
C CYS A 21 31.48 25.91 -62.86
N VAL A 22 32.13 26.66 -63.75
CA VAL A 22 32.54 26.32 -65.12
C VAL A 22 33.82 25.50 -65.09
N ALA A 23 33.91 24.50 -65.95
CA ALA A 23 35.10 23.70 -66.23
C ALA A 23 35.96 24.35 -67.33
N ASN A 24 37.29 24.24 -67.24
CA ASN A 24 38.17 23.81 -68.34
C ASN A 24 39.63 23.57 -67.91
N PRO A 25 40.43 22.83 -68.71
CA PRO A 25 41.40 21.84 -68.21
C PRO A 25 42.86 22.11 -68.59
N SER A 26 43.80 21.45 -67.89
CA SER A 26 45.12 21.08 -68.44
C SER A 26 45.83 20.02 -67.57
N LEU A 27 46.20 18.91 -68.22
CA LEU A 27 46.94 17.70 -67.79
C LEU A 27 48.41 17.98 -67.36
N PRO A 28 49.26 16.96 -67.07
CA PRO A 28 49.11 15.76 -66.24
C PRO A 28 50.30 15.59 -65.25
N PHE A 29 50.12 14.90 -64.11
CA PHE A 29 51.26 14.24 -63.47
C PHE A 29 50.86 12.85 -62.99
N SER A 30 51.41 11.86 -63.71
CA SER A 30 51.39 10.44 -63.40
C SER A 30 52.36 10.16 -62.26
N LEU A 31 51.84 9.67 -61.13
CA LEU A 31 52.62 8.93 -60.15
C LEU A 31 52.00 7.54 -59.99
N THR A 32 52.59 6.59 -60.69
CA THR A 32 52.38 5.16 -60.53
C THR A 32 52.84 4.75 -59.13
N SER A 33 51.90 4.36 -58.27
CA SER A 33 52.19 3.52 -57.11
C SER A 33 51.33 2.27 -57.20
N LYS A 34 51.99 1.14 -57.48
CA LYS A 34 51.38 -0.19 -57.51
C LYS A 34 50.83 -0.49 -56.12
N ARG A 35 49.50 -0.44 -55.95
CA ARG A 35 48.84 -1.13 -54.83
C ARG A 35 48.42 -2.50 -55.33
N HIS A 36 49.00 -3.54 -54.75
CA HIS A 36 48.45 -4.89 -54.82
C HIS A 36 47.09 -4.87 -54.12
N ALA A 37 46.01 -4.70 -54.90
CA ALA A 37 44.66 -4.95 -54.42
C ALA A 37 44.48 -6.47 -54.35
N VAL A 38 44.61 -7.03 -53.14
CA VAL A 38 44.08 -8.35 -52.85
C VAL A 38 42.57 -8.23 -53.01
N SER A 39 41.99 -8.97 -53.96
CA SER A 39 40.55 -9.14 -54.08
C SER A 39 40.05 -9.83 -52.83
N ALA A 40 39.59 -9.07 -51.84
CA ALA A 40 38.74 -9.62 -50.80
C ALA A 40 37.48 -10.11 -51.50
N SER A 41 37.20 -11.42 -51.43
CA SER A 41 35.90 -11.95 -51.79
C SER A 41 34.87 -11.14 -51.02
N LEU A 42 34.01 -10.41 -51.73
CA LEU A 42 32.76 -9.92 -51.18
C LEU A 42 31.97 -11.18 -50.81
N ALA A 43 32.12 -11.61 -49.56
CA ALA A 43 31.07 -12.37 -48.94
C ALA A 43 29.88 -11.41 -48.93
N GLU A 44 28.91 -11.67 -49.79
CA GLU A 44 27.55 -11.21 -49.56
C GLU A 44 27.12 -11.88 -48.25
N GLU A 45 27.50 -11.29 -47.12
CA GLU A 45 26.69 -11.44 -45.92
C GLU A 45 25.36 -10.82 -46.30
N GLU A 46 24.39 -11.66 -46.67
CA GLU A 46 22.99 -11.26 -46.66
C GLU A 46 22.77 -10.57 -45.31
N ALA A 47 22.61 -9.25 -45.34
CA ALA A 47 22.20 -8.52 -44.16
C ALA A 47 20.82 -9.09 -43.82
N GLU A 48 20.75 -9.99 -42.84
CA GLU A 48 19.48 -10.51 -42.34
C GLU A 48 18.59 -9.30 -42.08
N GLU A 49 17.54 -9.14 -42.89
CA GLU A 49 16.55 -8.09 -42.66
C GLU A 49 15.84 -8.43 -41.35
N VAL A 50 16.29 -7.78 -40.30
CA VAL A 50 15.74 -7.96 -38.97
C VAL A 50 14.43 -7.19 -38.88
N VAL A 51 13.31 -7.92 -38.85
CA VAL A 51 12.00 -7.31 -38.55
C VAL A 51 12.03 -6.70 -37.14
N PHE A 52 11.89 -5.38 -37.09
CA PHE A 52 11.80 -4.59 -35.86
C PHE A 52 10.35 -4.12 -35.66
N PRO A 53 9.79 -4.17 -34.44
CA PRO A 53 10.39 -4.59 -33.16
C PRO A 53 10.39 -6.11 -32.94
N ARG A 54 11.50 -6.67 -32.40
CA ARG A 54 11.59 -8.08 -31.97
C ARG A 54 10.90 -8.31 -30.62
N GLU A 55 9.57 -8.30 -30.61
CA GLU A 55 8.81 -8.63 -29.40
C GLU A 55 8.56 -10.14 -29.28
N GLY A 56 8.62 -10.66 -28.05
CA GLY A 56 8.42 -12.08 -27.77
C GLY A 56 8.42 -12.38 -26.27
N PRO A 57 8.30 -13.66 -25.86
CA PRO A 57 8.33 -14.03 -24.46
C PRO A 57 9.62 -13.57 -23.76
N GLY A 58 9.48 -12.64 -22.81
CA GLY A 58 10.61 -12.06 -22.09
C GLY A 58 11.25 -10.85 -22.78
N VAL A 59 10.79 -10.46 -23.98
CA VAL A 59 11.32 -9.32 -24.74
C VAL A 59 10.17 -8.39 -25.10
N SER A 60 10.01 -7.31 -24.33
CA SER A 60 9.00 -6.28 -24.57
C SER A 60 9.64 -4.91 -24.42
N TYR A 61 9.59 -4.09 -25.48
CA TYR A 61 10.19 -2.76 -25.43
C TYR A 61 9.41 -1.85 -24.49
N GLY A 62 8.07 -1.89 -24.52
CA GLY A 62 7.23 -1.11 -23.61
C GLY A 62 7.52 -1.40 -22.13
N LEU A 63 7.69 -2.68 -21.79
CA LEU A 63 8.09 -3.09 -20.44
C LEU A 63 9.50 -2.60 -20.09
N ASN A 64 10.46 -2.76 -20.99
CA ASN A 64 11.83 -2.33 -20.76
C ASN A 64 11.93 -0.82 -20.53
N TRP A 65 11.20 0.00 -21.29
CA TRP A 65 11.11 1.45 -21.07
C TRP A 65 10.44 1.78 -19.73
N ALA A 66 9.37 1.07 -19.37
CA ALA A 66 8.71 1.27 -18.10
C ALA A 66 9.61 0.92 -16.90
N LEU A 67 10.44 -0.12 -17.02
CA LEU A 67 11.44 -0.50 -16.01
C LEU A 67 12.61 0.47 -15.95
N ALA A 68 13.08 0.97 -17.11
CA ALA A 68 14.14 1.97 -17.18
C ALA A 68 13.72 3.28 -16.49
N GLY A 69 12.45 3.69 -16.63
CA GLY A 69 11.86 4.80 -15.89
C GLY A 69 11.86 4.61 -14.36
N ARG A 70 11.99 3.36 -13.89
CA ARG A 70 12.14 2.98 -12.47
C ARG A 70 13.59 2.63 -12.10
N GLY A 71 14.55 2.94 -12.97
CA GLY A 71 15.98 2.74 -12.74
C GLY A 71 16.48 1.30 -12.95
N VAL A 72 15.66 0.41 -13.51
CA VAL A 72 16.02 -0.99 -13.81
C VAL A 72 16.24 -1.16 -15.32
N ILE A 73 17.47 -1.50 -15.71
CA ILE A 73 17.84 -1.72 -17.10
C ILE A 73 17.86 -3.22 -17.39
N VAL A 74 16.94 -3.67 -18.24
CA VAL A 74 16.85 -5.08 -18.65
C VAL A 74 17.91 -5.36 -19.71
N LYS A 75 18.85 -6.25 -19.40
CA LYS A 75 19.93 -6.65 -20.34
C LYS A 75 19.59 -7.88 -21.17
N ASP A 76 18.80 -8.79 -20.62
CA ASP A 76 18.39 -10.04 -21.27
C ASP A 76 16.86 -10.13 -21.28
N LYS A 77 16.24 -10.82 -20.31
CA LYS A 77 14.78 -11.06 -20.33
C LYS A 77 14.05 -10.40 -19.18
N ALA A 78 12.88 -9.83 -19.49
CA ALA A 78 11.91 -9.36 -18.51
C ALA A 78 10.55 -10.00 -18.74
N PHE A 79 10.05 -10.72 -17.74
CA PHE A 79 8.76 -11.40 -17.79
C PHE A 79 7.71 -10.60 -17.04
N HIS A 80 6.53 -10.41 -17.65
CA HIS A 80 5.44 -9.62 -17.08
C HIS A 80 4.22 -10.50 -16.79
N ASN A 81 3.68 -10.38 -15.59
CA ASN A 81 2.43 -11.02 -15.14
C ASN A 81 2.36 -12.53 -15.40
N LEU A 82 3.47 -13.23 -15.19
CA LEU A 82 3.53 -14.68 -15.33
C LEU A 82 2.54 -15.37 -14.38
N LYS A 83 1.86 -16.40 -14.88
CA LYS A 83 0.96 -17.22 -14.06
C LYS A 83 1.77 -18.13 -13.13
N SER A 84 1.15 -18.60 -12.04
CA SER A 84 1.82 -19.50 -11.07
C SER A 84 2.51 -20.73 -11.70
N PRO A 85 1.95 -21.42 -12.72
CA PRO A 85 2.66 -22.49 -13.41
C PRO A 85 3.91 -22.03 -14.18
N GLU A 86 3.87 -20.83 -14.77
CA GLU A 86 5.00 -20.25 -15.51
C GLU A 86 6.10 -19.77 -14.55
N LEU A 87 5.73 -19.22 -13.39
CA LEU A 87 6.68 -18.90 -12.32
C LEU A 87 7.39 -20.17 -11.82
N LYS A 88 6.66 -21.27 -11.61
CA LYS A 88 7.24 -22.58 -11.24
C LYS A 88 8.19 -23.12 -12.32
N LYS A 89 7.82 -23.00 -13.61
CA LYS A 89 8.72 -23.34 -14.73
C LYS A 89 10.00 -22.50 -14.74
N ASN A 90 9.95 -21.29 -14.19
CA ASN A 90 11.11 -20.41 -14.04
C ASN A 90 11.85 -20.59 -12.70
N GLY A 91 11.54 -21.63 -11.91
CA GLY A 91 12.25 -21.96 -10.68
C GLY A 91 11.60 -21.44 -9.40
N ALA A 92 10.35 -20.94 -9.44
CA ALA A 92 9.65 -20.54 -8.22
C ALA A 92 9.39 -21.74 -7.30
N THR A 93 9.78 -21.58 -6.04
CA THR A 93 9.57 -22.53 -4.95
C THR A 93 8.75 -21.90 -3.84
N THR A 94 8.04 -22.74 -3.08
CA THR A 94 7.39 -22.30 -1.84
C THR A 94 8.48 -22.10 -0.78
N SER A 95 8.69 -20.87 -0.34
CA SER A 95 9.68 -20.55 0.70
C SER A 95 9.08 -20.76 2.10
N GLU A 96 9.94 -21.07 3.08
CA GLU A 96 9.54 -21.12 4.49
C GLU A 96 9.05 -19.75 4.96
N ARG A 97 7.91 -19.72 5.67
CA ARG A 97 7.33 -18.48 6.18
C ARG A 97 8.25 -17.89 7.26
N LEU A 98 8.61 -16.63 7.07
CA LEU A 98 9.33 -15.84 8.08
C LEU A 98 8.35 -14.88 8.75
N SER A 99 8.75 -14.32 9.89
CA SER A 99 8.01 -13.27 10.59
C SER A 99 8.95 -12.39 11.41
N GLY A 100 8.55 -11.13 11.62
CA GLY A 100 9.26 -10.21 12.52
C GLY A 100 10.55 -9.66 11.93
N LEU A 101 10.67 -9.57 10.61
CA LEU A 101 11.82 -8.94 9.98
C LEU A 101 11.78 -7.42 10.19
N PRO A 102 12.95 -6.76 10.28
CA PRO A 102 13.03 -5.33 10.55
C PRO A 102 12.42 -4.51 9.41
N ILE A 103 11.64 -3.50 9.79
CA ILE A 103 10.96 -2.57 8.88
C ILE A 103 11.56 -1.17 9.07
N HIS A 104 12.04 -0.59 7.99
CA HIS A 104 12.54 0.78 7.94
C HIS A 104 11.61 1.64 7.08
N VAL A 105 11.16 2.79 7.59
CA VAL A 105 10.27 3.67 6.85
C VAL A 105 10.78 5.11 6.86
N ARG A 106 10.78 5.73 5.68
CA ARG A 106 10.99 7.16 5.51
C ARG A 106 9.64 7.86 5.47
N GLY A 107 9.51 8.86 6.33
CA GLY A 107 8.31 9.66 6.49
C GLY A 107 7.91 9.71 7.96
N SER A 108 6.99 10.62 8.31
CA SER A 108 6.37 10.57 9.63
C SER A 108 5.45 9.35 9.67
N THR A 109 5.84 8.33 10.43
CA THR A 109 5.01 7.13 10.62
C THR A 109 4.84 6.82 12.08
N THR A 110 3.62 6.46 12.47
CA THR A 110 3.34 5.89 13.78
C THR A 110 3.49 4.37 13.72
N GLY A 111 4.17 3.78 14.71
CA GLY A 111 4.19 2.33 14.94
C GLY A 111 5.36 1.56 14.32
N GLY A 112 5.94 0.66 15.13
CA GLY A 112 6.70 -0.55 14.75
C GLY A 112 7.95 -0.46 13.86
N ALA A 113 8.21 0.66 13.20
CA ALA A 113 9.27 0.80 12.20
C ALA A 113 10.39 1.73 12.66
N SER A 114 11.61 1.42 12.21
CA SER A 114 12.78 2.26 12.37
C SER A 114 12.81 3.34 11.28
N GLU A 115 13.30 4.53 11.61
CA GLU A 115 13.44 5.59 10.62
C GLU A 115 14.57 5.29 9.62
N ILE A 116 14.37 5.66 8.34
CA ILE A 116 15.42 5.68 7.33
C ILE A 116 15.46 7.04 6.63
N SER A 117 16.65 7.62 6.52
CA SER A 117 16.83 8.92 5.87
C SER A 117 16.70 8.84 4.34
N LYS A 118 16.40 9.98 3.70
CA LYS A 118 16.36 10.12 2.23
C LYS A 118 17.63 9.63 1.55
N ALA A 119 18.79 9.98 2.11
CA ALA A 119 20.08 9.63 1.55
C ALA A 119 20.34 8.12 1.62
N GLN A 120 20.03 7.51 2.76
CA GLN A 120 20.13 6.06 2.96
C GLN A 120 19.22 5.30 2.00
N PHE A 121 17.94 5.66 1.92
CA PHE A 121 17.01 5.02 1.00
C PHE A 121 17.44 5.17 -0.46
N SER A 122 17.90 6.37 -0.86
CA SER A 122 18.36 6.60 -2.25
C SER A 122 19.61 5.79 -2.58
N LYS A 123 20.55 5.63 -1.62
CA LYS A 123 21.73 4.78 -1.77
C LYS A 123 21.34 3.32 -1.93
N LEU A 124 20.45 2.83 -1.06
CA LEU A 124 19.93 1.47 -1.11
C LEU A 124 19.20 1.19 -2.42
N LEU A 125 18.31 2.09 -2.85
CA LEU A 125 17.57 1.98 -4.10
C LEU A 125 18.54 1.84 -5.29
N LYS A 126 19.58 2.67 -5.36
CA LYS A 126 20.59 2.58 -6.42
C LYS A 126 21.31 1.23 -6.44
N GLN A 127 21.67 0.69 -5.27
CA GLN A 127 22.30 -0.63 -5.18
C GLN A 127 21.35 -1.74 -5.64
N VAL A 128 20.10 -1.71 -5.18
CA VAL A 128 19.06 -2.68 -5.52
C VAL A 128 18.73 -2.66 -7.01
N THR A 129 18.52 -1.48 -7.60
CA THR A 129 18.23 -1.39 -9.04
C THR A 129 19.42 -1.80 -9.90
N THR A 130 20.65 -1.48 -9.47
CA THR A 130 21.88 -1.95 -10.14
C THR A 130 21.99 -3.48 -10.09
N HIS A 131 21.69 -4.09 -8.93
CA HIS A 131 21.65 -5.54 -8.76
C HIS A 131 20.61 -6.19 -9.67
N ILE A 132 19.36 -5.72 -9.66
CA ILE A 132 18.29 -6.24 -10.53
C ILE A 132 18.63 -6.04 -12.01
N SER A 133 19.31 -4.94 -12.37
CA SER A 133 19.77 -4.72 -13.76
C SER A 133 20.93 -5.64 -14.18
N SER A 134 21.57 -6.32 -13.24
CA SER A 134 22.66 -7.26 -13.51
C SER A 134 22.19 -8.69 -13.71
N VAL A 135 20.96 -9.03 -13.30
CA VAL A 135 20.43 -10.40 -13.46
C VAL A 135 19.94 -10.64 -14.89
N SER A 136 19.96 -11.91 -15.31
CA SER A 136 19.53 -12.31 -16.65
C SER A 136 18.00 -12.31 -16.82
N LYS A 137 17.27 -12.65 -15.77
CA LYS A 137 15.80 -12.73 -15.77
C LYS A 137 15.23 -11.80 -14.72
N VAL A 138 14.56 -10.74 -15.17
CA VAL A 138 13.77 -9.85 -14.33
C VAL A 138 12.32 -10.31 -14.38
N PHE A 139 11.68 -10.39 -13.22
CA PHE A 139 10.27 -10.75 -13.14
C PHE A 139 9.46 -9.56 -12.65
N VAL A 140 8.37 -9.26 -13.35
CA VAL A 140 7.51 -8.11 -13.09
C VAL A 140 6.07 -8.59 -12.89
N GLN A 141 5.45 -8.15 -11.80
CA GLN A 141 4.04 -8.38 -11.53
C GLN A 141 3.36 -7.04 -11.25
N ASP A 142 2.37 -6.70 -12.05
CA ASP A 142 1.44 -5.63 -11.74
C ASP A 142 0.26 -6.20 -10.93
N GLY A 143 -0.20 -5.42 -9.96
CA GLY A 143 -1.34 -5.73 -9.11
C GLY A 143 -1.92 -4.48 -8.49
N ALA A 144 -2.84 -4.65 -7.54
CA ALA A 144 -3.45 -3.57 -6.79
C ALA A 144 -3.54 -3.90 -5.30
N ILE A 145 -3.44 -2.87 -4.49
CA ILE A 145 -3.80 -2.88 -3.07
C ILE A 145 -5.16 -2.20 -2.97
N GLY A 146 -6.14 -2.90 -2.40
CA GLY A 146 -7.56 -2.56 -2.53
C GLY A 146 -8.20 -3.31 -3.69
N SER A 147 -9.30 -4.01 -3.41
CA SER A 147 -10.06 -4.78 -4.40
C SER A 147 -10.87 -3.91 -5.37
N SER A 148 -11.18 -2.66 -5.01
CA SER A 148 -12.04 -1.77 -5.78
C SER A 148 -11.25 -0.72 -6.57
N SER A 149 -11.46 -0.68 -7.89
CA SER A 149 -10.86 0.33 -8.79
C SER A 149 -11.18 1.80 -8.46
N LYS A 150 -12.12 2.05 -7.54
CA LYS A 150 -12.49 3.40 -7.08
C LYS A 150 -11.47 3.99 -6.11
N CYS A 151 -10.83 3.15 -5.30
CA CYS A 151 -9.94 3.56 -4.22
C CYS A 151 -8.68 2.68 -4.11
N ASP A 152 -8.39 1.86 -5.12
CA ASP A 152 -7.20 1.02 -5.16
C ASP A 152 -5.90 1.82 -5.37
N ALA A 153 -4.79 1.18 -5.03
CA ALA A 153 -3.45 1.63 -5.34
C ALA A 153 -2.76 0.58 -6.23
N ASN A 154 -2.58 0.90 -7.51
CA ASN A 154 -1.85 0.01 -8.43
C ASN A 154 -0.38 -0.06 -8.02
N VAL A 155 0.16 -1.27 -8.02
CA VAL A 155 1.53 -1.56 -7.62
C VAL A 155 2.23 -2.36 -8.70
N ARG A 156 3.47 -1.99 -9.01
CA ARG A 156 4.39 -2.76 -9.85
C ARG A 156 5.46 -3.39 -8.97
N VAL A 157 5.50 -4.72 -8.94
CA VAL A 157 6.54 -5.49 -8.28
C VAL A 157 7.61 -5.87 -9.31
N ILE A 158 8.87 -5.57 -9.02
CA ILE A 158 10.04 -5.89 -9.84
C ILE A 158 10.97 -6.75 -8.98
N SER A 159 11.26 -7.97 -9.44
CA SER A 159 11.98 -8.97 -8.66
C SER A 159 13.08 -9.66 -9.47
N ASP A 160 14.19 -9.97 -8.81
CA ASP A 160 15.21 -10.92 -9.30
C ASP A 160 14.81 -12.40 -9.08
N ASN A 161 13.73 -12.64 -8.33
CA ASN A 161 13.33 -13.96 -7.86
C ASN A 161 11.85 -14.27 -8.19
N PRO A 162 11.56 -15.37 -8.91
CA PRO A 162 10.20 -15.76 -9.24
C PRO A 162 9.40 -16.30 -8.03
N SER A 163 10.06 -16.83 -7.00
CA SER A 163 9.41 -17.26 -5.74
C SER A 163 8.79 -16.08 -4.99
N ALA A 164 9.45 -14.92 -5.03
CA ALA A 164 8.94 -13.71 -4.42
C ALA A 164 7.67 -13.20 -5.10
N LEU A 165 7.63 -13.25 -6.44
CA LEU A 165 6.40 -12.94 -7.17
C LEU A 165 5.29 -13.94 -6.88
N LEU A 166 5.61 -15.24 -6.78
CA LEU A 166 4.61 -16.24 -6.43
C LEU A 166 3.98 -15.94 -5.05
N SER A 167 4.79 -15.58 -4.06
CA SER A 167 4.33 -15.15 -2.73
C SER A 167 3.38 -13.95 -2.81
N LEU A 168 3.83 -12.85 -3.44
CA LEU A 168 3.04 -11.61 -3.50
C LEU A 168 1.86 -11.67 -4.46
N SER A 169 1.88 -12.54 -5.47
CA SER A 169 0.75 -12.74 -6.38
C SER A 169 -0.52 -13.25 -5.68
N ASN A 170 -0.35 -13.89 -4.51
CA ASN A 170 -1.45 -14.33 -3.64
C ASN A 170 -1.87 -13.25 -2.63
N VAL A 171 -1.15 -12.13 -2.54
CA VAL A 171 -1.42 -11.01 -1.63
C VAL A 171 -2.11 -9.87 -2.37
N LEU A 172 -1.63 -9.53 -3.56
CA LEU A 172 -2.08 -8.38 -4.36
C LEU A 172 -3.28 -8.73 -5.25
N TRP A 173 -4.25 -7.83 -5.37
CA TRP A 173 -5.35 -8.00 -6.31
C TRP A 173 -4.87 -7.95 -7.76
N ARG A 174 -5.46 -8.78 -8.62
CA ARG A 174 -5.15 -8.75 -10.05
C ARG A 174 -5.76 -7.50 -10.67
N THR A 175 -4.96 -6.78 -11.43
CA THR A 175 -5.42 -5.62 -12.19
C THR A 175 -5.75 -6.02 -13.63
N PRO A 176 -6.72 -5.35 -14.28
CA PRO A 176 -6.96 -5.55 -15.70
C PRO A 176 -5.72 -5.13 -16.50
N THR A 177 -5.48 -5.83 -17.60
CA THR A 177 -4.36 -5.56 -18.49
C THR A 177 -4.46 -4.14 -19.04
N ARG A 178 -3.55 -3.25 -18.63
CA ARG A 178 -3.37 -1.92 -19.23
C ARG A 178 -2.10 -1.91 -20.06
N ALA A 179 -1.99 -0.94 -20.97
CA ALA A 179 -0.74 -0.68 -21.66
C ALA A 179 0.39 -0.45 -20.64
N VAL A 180 1.48 -1.19 -20.81
CA VAL A 180 2.63 -1.11 -19.90
C VAL A 180 3.34 0.22 -20.15
N SER A 181 3.34 1.08 -19.13
CA SER A 181 4.04 2.36 -19.14
C SER A 181 4.66 2.62 -17.77
N HIS A 182 5.51 3.63 -17.65
CA HIS A 182 6.12 4.00 -16.38
C HIS A 182 5.11 4.59 -15.38
N ASP A 183 4.01 5.17 -15.88
CA ASP A 183 2.97 5.85 -15.08
C ASP A 183 1.79 4.94 -14.68
N SER A 184 1.73 3.70 -15.20
CA SER A 184 0.57 2.82 -14.96
C SER A 184 0.37 2.43 -13.49
N CYS A 185 1.46 2.42 -12.72
CA CYS A 185 1.50 2.00 -11.32
C CYS A 185 2.20 3.08 -10.47
N PRO A 186 1.49 3.84 -9.63
CA PRO A 186 2.12 4.84 -8.77
C PRO A 186 3.09 4.19 -7.77
N LEU A 187 2.77 2.99 -7.27
CA LEU A 187 3.63 2.27 -6.34
C LEU A 187 4.62 1.36 -7.06
N THR A 188 5.86 1.30 -6.56
CA THR A 188 6.86 0.34 -7.03
C THR A 188 7.47 -0.44 -5.87
N VAL A 189 7.50 -1.76 -6.00
CA VAL A 189 8.11 -2.69 -5.04
C VAL A 189 9.31 -3.33 -5.72
N TYR A 190 10.50 -3.17 -5.15
CA TYR A 190 11.72 -3.81 -5.61
C TYR A 190 12.05 -4.96 -4.69
N ILE A 191 12.23 -6.15 -5.24
CA ILE A 191 12.63 -7.34 -4.49
C ILE A 191 13.98 -7.77 -5.01
N ALA A 192 14.99 -7.65 -4.14
CA ALA A 192 16.33 -8.13 -4.40
C ALA A 192 16.61 -9.27 -3.42
N SER A 193 16.22 -10.48 -3.81
CA SER A 193 16.36 -11.67 -2.97
C SER A 193 17.79 -12.16 -2.88
N SER A 194 18.58 -11.94 -3.94
CA SER A 194 19.97 -12.37 -4.01
C SER A 194 20.97 -11.32 -3.51
N ILE A 195 20.50 -10.14 -3.11
CA ILE A 195 21.38 -9.12 -2.53
C ILE A 195 21.78 -9.52 -1.10
N SER A 196 23.05 -9.30 -0.75
CA SER A 196 23.53 -9.61 0.58
C SER A 196 22.79 -8.79 1.65
N PRO A 197 22.35 -9.38 2.77
CA PRO A 197 21.79 -8.65 3.91
C PRO A 197 22.73 -7.56 4.46
N SER A 198 24.05 -7.73 4.30
CA SER A 198 25.07 -6.73 4.67
C SER A 198 24.94 -5.41 3.91
N THR A 199 24.14 -5.35 2.85
CA THR A 199 23.81 -4.09 2.16
C THR A 199 23.13 -3.10 3.12
N GLY A 200 22.31 -3.57 4.07
CA GLY A 200 21.72 -2.71 5.09
C GLY A 200 22.77 -2.07 6.00
N GLU A 201 23.80 -2.82 6.38
CA GLU A 201 24.94 -2.32 7.18
C GLU A 201 25.76 -1.27 6.38
N VAL A 202 25.99 -1.52 5.09
CA VAL A 202 26.69 -0.57 4.18
C VAL A 202 25.92 0.75 4.02
N VAL A 203 24.60 0.71 4.22
CA VAL A 203 23.71 1.88 4.19
C VAL A 203 23.52 2.47 5.61
N GLY A 204 24.07 1.84 6.65
CA GLY A 204 23.99 2.30 8.03
C GLY A 204 22.63 2.07 8.69
N LEU A 205 21.91 1.01 8.29
CA LEU A 205 20.60 0.64 8.86
C LEU A 205 20.72 -0.27 10.11
N GLY A 206 21.94 -0.68 10.48
CA GLY A 206 22.24 -1.54 11.62
C GLY A 206 22.56 -2.98 11.22
N THR A 207 22.87 -3.83 12.20
CA THR A 207 23.05 -5.27 12.01
C THR A 207 21.69 -5.92 11.84
N HIS A 208 21.36 -6.35 10.63
CA HIS A 208 20.08 -7.00 10.35
C HIS A 208 20.20 -8.51 10.48
N SER A 209 19.07 -9.14 10.83
CA SER A 209 18.91 -10.59 10.70
C SER A 209 19.44 -11.05 9.34
N ALA A 210 20.23 -12.13 9.34
CA ALA A 210 20.78 -12.73 8.12
C ALA A 210 19.70 -13.08 7.08
N SER A 211 18.42 -13.06 7.46
CA SER A 211 17.28 -13.39 6.62
C SER A 211 16.80 -12.23 5.73
N GLY A 212 16.97 -10.95 6.08
CA GLY A 212 16.49 -9.82 5.26
C GLY A 212 15.80 -8.68 6.02
N PHE A 213 15.35 -7.65 5.30
CA PHE A 213 14.67 -6.47 5.86
C PHE A 213 13.78 -5.75 4.83
N PHE A 214 12.89 -4.88 5.32
CA PHE A 214 12.05 -3.99 4.52
C PHE A 214 12.54 -2.55 4.62
N ALA A 215 12.55 -1.82 3.51
CA ALA A 215 12.77 -0.38 3.48
C ALA A 215 11.72 0.31 2.61
N ALA A 216 10.96 1.24 3.17
CA ALA A 216 9.89 1.96 2.50
C ALA A 216 10.16 3.46 2.45
N ASP A 217 9.81 4.10 1.34
CA ASP A 217 9.76 5.55 1.19
C ASP A 217 8.35 5.95 0.77
N ILE A 218 7.58 6.44 1.76
CA ILE A 218 6.17 6.78 1.61
C ILE A 218 5.99 7.92 0.60
N GLU A 219 6.85 8.94 0.66
CA GLU A 219 6.81 10.09 -0.25
C GLU A 219 7.07 9.66 -1.70
N ARG A 220 7.94 8.67 -1.91
CA ARG A 220 8.24 8.11 -3.24
C ARG A 220 7.31 6.97 -3.66
N SER A 221 6.34 6.57 -2.83
CA SER A 221 5.50 5.39 -3.06
C SER A 221 6.32 4.14 -3.43
N SER A 222 7.47 3.95 -2.78
CA SER A 222 8.46 2.93 -3.15
C SER A 222 8.78 2.04 -1.97
N LEU A 223 8.87 0.73 -2.21
CA LEU A 223 9.18 -0.30 -1.21
C LEU A 223 10.32 -1.19 -1.72
N ILE A 224 11.24 -1.54 -0.83
CA ILE A 224 12.38 -2.41 -1.10
C ILE A 224 12.32 -3.59 -0.12
N LEU A 225 12.37 -4.81 -0.67
CA LEU A 225 12.49 -6.07 0.05
C LEU A 225 13.87 -6.65 -0.25
N CYS A 226 14.72 -6.75 0.77
CA CYS A 226 16.07 -7.30 0.66
C CYS A 226 16.13 -8.72 1.24
N GLY A 227 16.88 -9.61 0.58
CA GLY A 227 17.06 -10.99 1.03
C GLY A 227 15.74 -11.77 0.99
N LYS A 228 15.46 -12.55 2.04
CA LYS A 228 14.22 -13.36 2.15
C LYS A 228 13.04 -12.58 2.72
N ALA A 229 13.05 -11.23 2.69
CA ALA A 229 11.95 -10.42 3.23
C ALA A 229 10.58 -10.73 2.59
N PHE A 230 10.56 -11.17 1.33
CA PHE A 230 9.33 -11.61 0.64
C PHE A 230 8.64 -12.83 1.27
N ALA A 231 9.33 -13.56 2.15
CA ALA A 231 8.80 -14.70 2.88
C ALA A 231 8.07 -14.29 4.18
N ASP A 232 8.25 -13.06 4.66
CA ASP A 232 7.46 -12.47 5.73
C ASP A 232 6.24 -11.76 5.13
N THR A 233 5.15 -12.52 5.02
CA THR A 233 3.90 -12.05 4.40
C THR A 233 3.22 -10.95 5.24
N ASP A 234 3.33 -11.01 6.57
CA ASP A 234 2.66 -10.07 7.45
C ASP A 234 3.40 -8.72 7.42
N GLY A 235 4.73 -8.74 7.51
CA GLY A 235 5.56 -7.53 7.33
C GLY A 235 5.42 -6.92 5.92
N ALA A 236 5.29 -7.76 4.89
CA ALA A 236 5.01 -7.28 3.54
C ALA A 236 3.64 -6.59 3.44
N LYS A 237 2.59 -7.15 4.03
CA LYS A 237 1.24 -6.53 4.06
C LYS A 237 1.25 -5.21 4.82
N ASP A 238 1.88 -5.16 5.99
CA ASP A 238 1.97 -3.94 6.80
C ASP A 238 2.69 -2.82 6.06
N THR A 239 3.85 -3.12 5.44
CA THR A 239 4.62 -2.13 4.67
C THR A 239 3.93 -1.72 3.37
N LEU A 240 3.27 -2.65 2.67
CA LEU A 240 2.46 -2.33 1.48
C LEU A 240 1.27 -1.43 1.84
N ALA A 241 0.57 -1.72 2.95
CA ALA A 241 -0.52 -0.89 3.43
C ALA A 241 -0.04 0.54 3.77
N ALA A 242 1.11 0.66 4.43
CA ALA A 242 1.72 1.94 4.73
C ALA A 242 2.02 2.75 3.46
N VAL A 243 2.70 2.15 2.48
CA VAL A 243 3.08 2.82 1.22
C VAL A 243 1.85 3.17 0.37
N ALA A 244 0.79 2.38 0.44
CA ALA A 244 -0.45 2.62 -0.32
C ALA A 244 -1.37 3.66 0.32
N ALA A 245 -1.30 3.87 1.63
CA ALA A 245 -2.24 4.71 2.38
C ALA A 245 -2.41 6.14 1.80
N PRO A 246 -1.34 6.86 1.39
CA PRO A 246 -1.51 8.19 0.79
C PRO A 246 -2.24 8.15 -0.55
N VAL A 247 -1.97 7.14 -1.39
CA VAL A 247 -2.61 6.99 -2.71
C VAL A 247 -4.08 6.63 -2.56
N ILE A 248 -4.41 5.75 -1.62
CA ILE A 248 -5.78 5.38 -1.27
C ILE A 248 -6.54 6.61 -0.74
N SER A 249 -5.91 7.39 0.14
CA SER A 249 -6.48 8.62 0.71
C SER A 249 -6.73 9.70 -0.34
N ALA A 250 -5.80 9.89 -1.27
CA ALA A 250 -5.97 10.82 -2.39
C ALA A 250 -7.14 10.44 -3.32
N ARG A 251 -7.56 9.17 -3.31
CA ARG A 251 -8.73 8.66 -4.06
C ARG A 251 -10.02 8.64 -3.22
N GLY A 252 -10.00 9.22 -2.02
CA GLY A 252 -11.18 9.28 -1.14
C GLY A 252 -11.46 7.98 -0.38
N GLY A 253 -10.50 7.07 -0.32
CA GLY A 253 -10.55 5.90 0.55
C GLY A 253 -9.90 6.16 1.90
N ILE A 254 -10.45 5.62 2.98
CA ILE A 254 -9.89 5.67 4.33
C ILE A 254 -9.31 4.28 4.62
N PRO A 255 -7.99 4.10 4.62
CA PRO A 255 -7.39 2.83 5.01
C PRO A 255 -7.54 2.64 6.53
N LEU A 256 -8.09 1.51 6.94
CA LEU A 256 -8.39 1.21 8.33
C LEU A 256 -7.84 -0.16 8.72
N SER A 257 -7.24 -0.23 9.91
CA SER A 257 -6.83 -1.47 10.57
C SER A 257 -8.03 -2.18 11.20
N ALA A 258 -8.99 -2.55 10.36
CA ALA A 258 -10.22 -3.26 10.74
C ALA A 258 -10.38 -4.54 9.94
N ARG A 259 -11.24 -5.41 10.46
CA ARG A 259 -11.80 -6.55 9.73
C ARG A 259 -13.29 -6.30 9.51
N PHE A 260 -13.92 -7.12 8.68
CA PHE A 260 -15.35 -7.02 8.46
C PHE A 260 -15.97 -8.38 8.13
N LEU A 261 -17.27 -8.46 8.37
CA LEU A 261 -18.08 -9.61 8.01
C LEU A 261 -19.32 -9.18 7.25
N VAL A 262 -19.93 -10.16 6.59
CA VAL A 262 -21.12 -9.98 5.78
C VAL A 262 -22.19 -10.93 6.30
N SER A 263 -23.37 -10.39 6.62
CA SER A 263 -24.54 -11.16 7.04
C SER A 263 -25.72 -10.79 6.15
N GLY A 264 -26.04 -11.65 5.19
CA GLY A 264 -26.95 -11.30 4.10
C GLY A 264 -26.36 -10.15 3.27
N ASP A 265 -27.08 -9.03 3.21
CA ASP A 265 -26.64 -7.81 2.51
C ASP A 265 -25.95 -6.79 3.43
N SER A 266 -25.91 -7.05 4.73
CA SER A 266 -25.37 -6.12 5.73
C SER A 266 -23.89 -6.36 5.97
N VAL A 267 -23.11 -5.29 5.92
CA VAL A 267 -21.67 -5.30 6.22
C VAL A 267 -21.45 -4.76 7.63
N VAL A 268 -20.67 -5.44 8.45
CA VAL A 268 -20.32 -5.00 9.81
C VAL A 268 -18.82 -4.83 9.91
N LEU A 269 -18.37 -3.63 10.30
CA LEU A 269 -16.95 -3.38 10.59
C LEU A 269 -16.62 -3.81 12.02
N LEU A 270 -15.48 -4.48 12.18
CA LEU A 270 -14.96 -4.94 13.45
C LEU A 270 -13.54 -4.42 13.66
N PHE A 271 -13.39 -3.51 14.61
CA PHE A 271 -12.11 -3.08 15.15
C PHE A 271 -11.78 -3.96 16.34
N SER A 272 -10.81 -4.85 16.18
CA SER A 272 -10.42 -5.80 17.23
C SER A 272 -8.91 -6.01 17.21
N PRO A 273 -8.25 -6.12 18.37
CA PRO A 273 -6.86 -6.58 18.42
C PRO A 273 -6.76 -8.03 17.94
N ASP A 274 -5.58 -8.41 17.43
CA ASP A 274 -5.38 -9.75 16.83
C ASP A 274 -5.57 -10.88 17.84
N ASP A 275 -5.19 -10.65 19.11
CA ASP A 275 -5.31 -11.63 20.19
C ASP A 275 -6.77 -12.08 20.38
N THR A 276 -7.73 -11.17 20.16
CA THR A 276 -9.16 -11.48 20.20
C THR A 276 -9.58 -12.44 19.08
N ILE A 277 -9.07 -12.23 17.86
CA ILE A 277 -9.37 -13.09 16.71
C ILE A 277 -8.69 -14.46 16.86
N GLN A 278 -7.46 -14.51 17.37
CA GLN A 278 -6.76 -15.76 17.64
C GLN A 278 -7.47 -16.60 18.70
N SER A 279 -8.07 -15.95 19.70
CA SER A 279 -8.83 -16.61 20.77
C SER A 279 -10.21 -17.12 20.32
N CYS A 280 -10.67 -16.74 19.12
CA CYS A 280 -12.02 -17.03 18.62
C CYS A 280 -11.98 -17.61 17.19
N PRO A 281 -11.73 -18.92 17.02
CA PRO A 281 -11.64 -19.54 15.72
C PRO A 281 -12.92 -19.40 14.89
N ASP A 282 -14.09 -19.45 15.52
CA ASP A 282 -15.41 -19.30 14.88
C ASP A 282 -15.57 -17.97 14.10
N LEU A 283 -14.90 -16.89 14.54
CA LEU A 283 -14.94 -15.61 13.84
C LEU A 283 -14.20 -15.69 12.49
N ASN A 284 -13.16 -16.52 12.40
CA ASN A 284 -12.39 -16.68 11.16
C ASN A 284 -13.20 -17.34 10.04
N GLU A 285 -14.31 -18.01 10.35
CA GLU A 285 -15.21 -18.60 9.35
C GLU A 285 -16.21 -17.57 8.80
N ILE A 286 -16.50 -16.50 9.55
CA ILE A 286 -17.52 -15.50 9.20
C ILE A 286 -16.88 -14.22 8.62
N LEU A 287 -15.64 -13.94 9.00
CA LEU A 287 -14.89 -12.81 8.47
C LEU A 287 -14.56 -13.03 6.99
N VAL A 288 -14.75 -11.99 6.18
CA VAL A 288 -14.41 -12.03 4.75
C VAL A 288 -12.91 -12.16 4.54
N SER A 289 -12.13 -11.52 5.42
CA SER A 289 -10.67 -11.59 5.43
C SER A 289 -10.17 -11.92 6.83
N LYS A 290 -9.19 -12.84 6.92
CA LYS A 290 -8.43 -13.08 8.15
C LYS A 290 -7.45 -11.94 8.42
N ASP A 291 -6.94 -11.34 7.35
CA ASP A 291 -5.96 -10.27 7.41
C ASP A 291 -6.60 -8.97 7.86
N VAL A 292 -5.87 -8.21 8.68
CA VAL A 292 -6.24 -6.84 9.04
C VAL A 292 -6.08 -5.96 7.82
N GLY A 293 -7.07 -5.10 7.56
CA GLY A 293 -6.91 -4.06 6.56
C GLY A 293 -8.05 -4.00 5.56
N LEU A 294 -8.74 -2.87 5.56
CA LEU A 294 -9.76 -2.54 4.58
C LEU A 294 -9.68 -1.07 4.19
N ILE A 295 -10.31 -0.72 3.09
CA ILE A 295 -10.54 0.63 2.62
C ILE A 295 -12.02 0.92 2.81
N LEU A 296 -12.34 1.94 3.61
CA LEU A 296 -13.68 2.48 3.73
C LEU A 296 -13.82 3.70 2.84
N SER A 297 -14.85 3.75 2.01
CA SER A 297 -15.13 4.89 1.13
C SER A 297 -16.63 5.19 1.08
N SER A 298 -17.01 6.30 0.45
CA SER A 298 -18.43 6.60 0.17
C SER A 298 -19.14 5.53 -0.67
N HIS A 299 -18.39 4.71 -1.40
CA HIS A 299 -18.91 3.62 -2.23
C HIS A 299 -19.08 2.29 -1.47
N GLY A 300 -18.50 2.19 -0.27
CA GLY A 300 -18.54 0.97 0.53
C GLY A 300 -17.17 0.52 1.02
N VAL A 301 -17.05 -0.79 1.28
CA VAL A 301 -15.90 -1.43 1.93
C VAL A 301 -15.14 -2.32 0.94
N ALA A 302 -13.82 -2.19 0.88
CA ALA A 302 -12.96 -2.98 0.01
C ALA A 302 -11.78 -3.58 0.81
N PRO A 303 -11.54 -4.91 0.78
CA PRO A 303 -10.32 -5.50 1.33
C PRO A 303 -9.03 -4.91 0.74
N LEU A 304 -8.00 -4.69 1.57
CA LEU A 304 -6.68 -4.26 1.07
C LEU A 304 -5.98 -5.35 0.27
N PHE A 305 -6.07 -6.60 0.72
CA PHE A 305 -5.35 -7.74 0.15
C PHE A 305 -6.31 -8.85 -0.28
N GLN A 306 -5.83 -9.73 -1.14
CA GLN A 306 -6.58 -10.90 -1.60
C GLN A 306 -6.97 -11.78 -0.42
N THR A 307 -8.22 -12.22 -0.44
CA THR A 307 -8.75 -13.24 0.47
C THR A 307 -8.70 -14.61 -0.22
N LYS A 308 -8.75 -15.69 0.57
CA LYS A 308 -8.71 -17.06 0.00
C LYS A 308 -9.89 -17.33 -0.94
N ASP A 309 -11.04 -16.70 -0.70
CA ASP A 309 -12.21 -16.74 -1.59
C ASP A 309 -12.14 -15.64 -2.65
N SER A 310 -11.32 -15.89 -3.67
CA SER A 310 -11.18 -15.02 -4.86
C SER A 310 -12.46 -14.83 -5.69
N ALA A 311 -13.55 -15.52 -5.35
CA ALA A 311 -14.85 -15.43 -6.01
C ALA A 311 -15.81 -14.40 -5.37
N GLY A 312 -15.42 -13.79 -4.25
CA GLY A 312 -16.21 -12.75 -3.59
C GLY A 312 -16.27 -11.42 -4.37
N PRO A 313 -17.20 -10.52 -4.01
CA PRO A 313 -17.28 -9.21 -4.63
C PRO A 313 -16.05 -8.35 -4.29
N ASN A 314 -15.59 -7.56 -5.27
CA ASN A 314 -14.48 -6.62 -5.12
C ASN A 314 -14.84 -5.37 -4.31
N LEU A 315 -16.13 -5.11 -4.09
CA LEU A 315 -16.63 -3.98 -3.31
C LEU A 315 -17.89 -4.43 -2.58
N PHE A 316 -17.88 -4.23 -1.27
CA PHE A 316 -19.02 -4.51 -0.40
C PHE A 316 -19.78 -3.22 -0.13
N LYS A 317 -21.06 -3.36 0.27
CA LYS A 317 -21.92 -2.22 0.61
C LYS A 317 -21.32 -1.39 1.76
N THR A 318 -21.81 -0.16 1.92
CA THR A 318 -21.50 0.66 3.09
C THR A 318 -21.87 -0.07 4.38
N PRO A 319 -21.09 0.07 5.45
CA PRO A 319 -21.31 -0.70 6.66
C PRO A 319 -22.63 -0.32 7.32
N ALA A 320 -23.41 -1.34 7.67
CA ALA A 320 -24.65 -1.20 8.41
C ALA A 320 -24.39 -0.92 9.90
N SER A 321 -23.25 -1.35 10.42
CA SER A 321 -22.81 -1.05 11.79
C SER A 321 -21.29 -1.13 11.96
N VAL A 322 -20.79 -0.49 13.01
CA VAL A 322 -19.38 -0.53 13.43
C VAL A 322 -19.26 -1.04 14.86
N ILE A 323 -18.31 -1.94 15.10
CA ILE A 323 -18.07 -2.56 16.39
C ILE A 323 -16.62 -2.34 16.80
N PHE A 324 -16.44 -1.85 18.03
CA PHE A 324 -15.15 -1.74 18.70
C PHE A 324 -15.06 -2.83 19.77
N ALA A 325 -14.14 -3.77 19.57
CA ALA A 325 -13.84 -4.81 20.53
C ALA A 325 -12.66 -4.36 21.41
N SER A 326 -12.93 -4.21 22.70
CA SER A 326 -11.95 -3.87 23.72
C SER A 326 -11.85 -5.00 24.72
N SER A 327 -10.66 -5.30 25.23
CA SER A 327 -10.51 -6.14 26.41
C SER A 327 -10.37 -5.23 27.64
N ASP A 328 -11.19 -5.43 28.67
CA ASP A 328 -11.03 -4.74 29.95
C ASP A 328 -11.31 -5.65 31.15
N SER A 329 -10.25 -6.26 31.69
CA SER A 329 -10.34 -7.09 32.90
C SER A 329 -10.68 -6.31 34.18
N SER A 330 -10.67 -4.96 34.14
CA SER A 330 -10.97 -4.15 35.33
C SER A 330 -12.47 -4.02 35.63
N GLY A 331 -13.34 -4.45 34.71
CA GLY A 331 -14.79 -4.39 34.86
C GLY A 331 -15.38 -2.98 34.72
N ALA A 332 -14.57 -2.01 34.27
CA ALA A 332 -14.98 -0.62 34.15
C ALA A 332 -15.70 -0.36 32.81
N LEU A 333 -15.37 -1.11 31.74
CA LEU A 333 -16.17 -1.13 30.52
C LEU A 333 -17.42 -2.03 30.67
N PRO A 334 -18.61 -1.55 30.25
CA PRO A 334 -19.80 -2.39 30.14
C PRO A 334 -19.60 -3.51 29.11
N PRO A 335 -20.32 -4.64 29.23
CA PRO A 335 -20.16 -5.78 28.32
C PRO A 335 -20.49 -5.41 26.87
N VAL A 336 -21.58 -4.66 26.65
CA VAL A 336 -21.99 -4.14 25.34
C VAL A 336 -22.63 -2.77 25.53
N SER A 337 -22.37 -1.84 24.61
CA SER A 337 -22.97 -0.51 24.64
C SER A 337 -23.07 0.14 23.27
N LYS A 338 -24.17 0.86 23.02
CA LYS A 338 -24.33 1.75 21.86
C LYS A 338 -23.56 3.05 22.11
N LEU A 339 -22.78 3.45 21.11
CA LEU A 339 -21.95 4.65 21.12
C LEU A 339 -22.57 5.73 20.24
N SER A 340 -22.47 6.98 20.68
CA SER A 340 -22.63 8.13 19.77
C SER A 340 -21.46 8.21 18.78
N PRO A 341 -21.60 8.87 17.62
CA PRO A 341 -20.51 9.02 16.66
C PRO A 341 -19.23 9.61 17.26
N GLY A 342 -19.36 10.59 18.17
CA GLY A 342 -18.23 11.19 18.89
C GLY A 342 -17.52 10.19 19.81
N GLN A 343 -18.27 9.39 20.57
CA GLN A 343 -17.71 8.32 21.40
C GLN A 343 -17.04 7.23 20.55
N ALA A 344 -17.64 6.87 19.41
CA ALA A 344 -17.07 5.90 18.47
C ALA A 344 -15.71 6.36 17.93
N ALA A 345 -15.63 7.61 17.45
CA ALA A 345 -14.37 8.20 16.98
C ALA A 345 -13.30 8.26 18.09
N TYR A 346 -13.72 8.52 19.33
CA TYR A 346 -12.85 8.55 20.49
C TYR A 346 -12.30 7.16 20.86
N HIS A 347 -13.16 6.15 20.93
CA HIS A 347 -12.73 4.76 21.16
C HIS A 347 -11.85 4.24 20.03
N PHE A 348 -12.14 4.61 18.79
CA PHE A 348 -11.27 4.34 17.64
C PHE A 348 -9.89 4.97 17.82
N LEU A 349 -9.84 6.26 18.16
CA LEU A 349 -8.59 7.00 18.34
C LEU A 349 -7.75 6.43 19.48
N ALA A 350 -8.37 6.05 20.60
CA ALA A 350 -7.65 5.56 21.77
C ALA A 350 -7.23 4.09 21.62
N GLY A 351 -8.12 3.24 21.10
CA GLY A 351 -7.93 1.79 21.01
C GLY A 351 -7.51 1.15 22.33
N TYR A 352 -8.26 1.43 23.40
CA TYR A 352 -7.98 0.90 24.73
C TYR A 352 -8.02 -0.63 24.78
N GLN A 353 -7.02 -1.24 25.43
CA GLN A 353 -6.86 -2.69 25.59
C GLN A 353 -6.16 -3.00 26.92
N ASN A 354 -6.92 -3.45 27.93
CA ASN A 354 -6.42 -3.84 29.27
C ASN A 354 -5.38 -2.88 29.84
N GLY A 355 -5.65 -1.57 29.80
CA GLY A 355 -4.73 -0.54 30.32
C GLY A 355 -3.69 -0.03 29.33
N LYS A 356 -3.55 -0.62 28.15
CA LYS A 356 -2.73 -0.11 27.04
C LYS A 356 -3.61 0.60 26.01
N PHE A 357 -3.04 1.54 25.28
CA PHE A 357 -3.71 2.25 24.19
C PHE A 357 -3.02 1.89 22.87
N VAL A 358 -3.80 1.46 21.88
CA VAL A 358 -3.35 1.15 20.52
C VAL A 358 -4.11 2.06 19.55
N PRO A 359 -3.62 3.29 19.30
CA PRO A 359 -4.37 4.26 18.52
C PRO A 359 -4.78 3.74 17.15
N ALA A 360 -6.01 4.03 16.74
CA ALA A 360 -6.60 3.56 15.47
C ALA A 360 -6.56 2.03 15.25
N TYR A 361 -6.30 1.24 16.31
CA TYR A 361 -6.10 -0.20 16.27
C TYR A 361 -4.96 -0.66 15.32
N SER A 362 -4.05 0.24 14.95
CA SER A 362 -2.93 -0.07 14.06
C SER A 362 -1.68 -0.50 14.85
N LYS A 363 -1.13 -1.68 14.54
CA LYS A 363 0.17 -2.15 15.08
C LYS A 363 1.34 -1.87 14.12
N GLY A 364 1.09 -1.93 12.81
CA GLY A 364 2.09 -1.70 11.77
C GLY A 364 2.36 -0.20 11.54
N PRO A 365 3.38 0.12 10.71
CA PRO A 365 3.66 1.49 10.31
C PRO A 365 2.45 2.10 9.58
N SER A 366 2.04 3.29 10.01
CA SER A 366 1.03 4.09 9.30
C SER A 366 1.58 5.49 9.05
N PRO A 367 1.52 6.02 7.81
CA PRO A 367 1.88 7.41 7.53
C PRO A 367 0.75 8.39 7.83
N LEU A 368 -0.43 7.88 8.18
CA LEU A 368 -1.60 8.70 8.51
C LEU A 368 -1.69 8.86 10.01
N GLU A 369 -1.84 10.10 10.44
CA GLU A 369 -2.07 10.44 11.83
C GLU A 369 -3.39 9.80 12.32
N PRO A 370 -3.38 9.09 13.46
CA PRO A 370 -4.59 8.49 14.03
C PRO A 370 -5.72 9.49 14.24
N LEU A 371 -5.37 10.75 14.51
CA LEU A 371 -6.32 11.85 14.65
C LEU A 371 -7.14 12.08 13.38
N ASP A 372 -6.48 12.11 12.23
CA ASP A 372 -7.11 12.45 10.97
C ASP A 372 -7.95 11.26 10.47
N LEU A 373 -7.50 10.03 10.73
CA LEU A 373 -8.34 8.84 10.56
C LEU A 373 -9.60 8.89 11.43
N ALA A 374 -9.48 9.31 12.69
CA ALA A 374 -10.64 9.41 13.60
C ALA A 374 -11.63 10.49 13.15
N LYS A 375 -11.14 11.65 12.66
CA LYS A 375 -12.00 12.69 12.08
C LYS A 375 -12.72 12.20 10.82
N ALA A 376 -12.00 11.51 9.94
CA ALA A 376 -12.56 10.95 8.71
C ALA A 376 -13.65 9.91 9.02
N LEU A 377 -13.39 9.02 9.98
CA LEU A 377 -14.37 8.04 10.46
C LEU A 377 -15.60 8.74 11.07
N LEU A 378 -15.41 9.74 11.95
CA LEU A 378 -16.50 10.50 12.56
C LEU A 378 -17.43 11.14 11.52
N SER A 379 -16.83 11.77 10.49
CA SER A 379 -17.58 12.41 9.41
C SER A 379 -18.47 11.39 8.71
N LEU A 380 -17.93 10.22 8.39
CA LEU A 380 -18.64 9.16 7.70
C LEU A 380 -19.76 8.55 8.57
N LEU A 381 -19.48 8.29 9.85
CA LEU A 381 -20.48 7.77 10.79
C LEU A 381 -21.66 8.73 10.96
N THR A 382 -21.40 10.04 10.94
CA THR A 382 -22.41 11.09 11.08
C THR A 382 -23.21 11.28 9.80
N GLU A 383 -22.55 11.35 8.64
CA GLU A 383 -23.19 11.54 7.34
C GLU A 383 -24.12 10.38 6.98
N LYS A 384 -23.68 9.14 7.26
CA LYS A 384 -24.42 7.92 6.93
C LYS A 384 -25.27 7.39 8.08
N ASN A 385 -25.27 8.07 9.23
CA ASN A 385 -25.97 7.66 10.46
C ASN A 385 -25.71 6.18 10.84
N ILE A 386 -24.44 5.77 10.86
CA ILE A 386 -24.06 4.37 11.08
C ILE A 386 -24.00 4.08 12.58
N PRO A 387 -24.81 3.14 13.10
CA PRO A 387 -24.78 2.78 14.51
C PRO A 387 -23.43 2.14 14.88
N SER A 388 -22.88 2.59 16.01
CA SER A 388 -21.59 2.14 16.53
C SER A 388 -21.74 1.52 17.91
N PHE A 389 -20.97 0.47 18.19
CA PHE A 389 -21.07 -0.30 19.43
C PHE A 389 -19.69 -0.58 20.02
N LEU A 390 -19.61 -0.56 21.35
CA LEU A 390 -18.46 -1.04 22.11
C LEU A 390 -18.80 -2.40 22.71
N ILE A 391 -17.89 -3.36 22.58
CA ILE A 391 -18.00 -4.68 23.20
C ILE A 391 -16.77 -4.90 24.07
N ASN A 392 -17.00 -5.21 25.35
CA ASN A 392 -15.95 -5.72 26.21
C ASN A 392 -15.83 -7.24 26.05
N VAL A 393 -14.72 -7.68 25.46
CA VAL A 393 -14.46 -9.10 25.16
C VAL A 393 -13.99 -9.87 26.41
N ARG A 394 -13.53 -9.16 27.44
CA ARG A 394 -13.06 -9.75 28.69
C ARG A 394 -13.67 -8.99 29.86
N ASP A 395 -14.65 -9.58 30.53
CA ASP A 395 -15.28 -9.00 31.73
C ASP A 395 -14.81 -9.79 32.97
N GLY A 396 -13.73 -9.32 33.61
CA GLY A 396 -13.06 -10.03 34.70
C GLY A 396 -12.47 -11.38 34.25
N GLU A 397 -12.93 -12.48 34.85
CA GLU A 397 -12.54 -13.86 34.49
C GLU A 397 -13.35 -14.45 33.32
N LYS A 398 -14.46 -13.79 32.93
CA LYS A 398 -15.31 -14.27 31.84
C LYS A 398 -14.78 -13.78 30.49
N HIS A 399 -14.52 -14.74 29.61
CA HIS A 399 -14.19 -14.50 28.21
C HIS A 399 -15.43 -14.65 27.35
N VAL A 400 -15.73 -13.63 26.55
CA VAL A 400 -16.79 -13.74 25.53
C VAL A 400 -16.35 -14.78 24.50
N THR A 401 -17.14 -15.85 24.36
CA THR A 401 -16.86 -16.91 23.38
C THR A 401 -17.14 -16.44 21.95
N GLY A 402 -16.52 -17.07 20.95
CA GLY A 402 -16.75 -16.73 19.54
C GLY A 402 -18.23 -16.76 19.14
N LYS A 403 -18.98 -17.77 19.60
CA LYS A 403 -20.44 -17.90 19.39
C LYS A 403 -21.22 -16.75 20.00
N GLU A 404 -20.84 -16.29 21.19
CA GLU A 404 -21.46 -15.14 21.84
C GLU A 404 -21.13 -13.86 21.08
N LEU A 405 -19.89 -13.66 20.63
CA LEU A 405 -19.55 -12.49 19.84
C LEU A 405 -20.33 -12.47 18.52
N VAL A 406 -20.48 -13.61 17.85
CA VAL A 406 -21.31 -13.72 16.63
C VAL A 406 -22.78 -13.41 16.92
N LYS A 407 -23.32 -13.92 18.03
CA LYS A 407 -24.68 -13.61 18.47
C LYS A 407 -24.83 -12.11 18.76
N LEU A 408 -23.84 -11.49 19.40
CA LEU A 408 -23.81 -10.07 19.68
C LEU A 408 -23.75 -9.24 18.40
N VAL A 409 -22.89 -9.61 17.45
CA VAL A 409 -22.82 -8.98 16.13
C VAL A 409 -24.14 -9.11 15.36
N LYS A 410 -24.84 -10.24 15.48
CA LYS A 410 -26.18 -10.38 14.89
C LYS A 410 -27.21 -9.52 15.61
N SER A 411 -27.11 -9.37 16.93
CA SER A 411 -28.01 -8.52 17.71
C SER A 411 -27.77 -7.02 17.52
N THR A 412 -26.55 -6.59 17.16
CA THR A 412 -26.29 -5.17 16.86
C THR A 412 -27.02 -4.73 15.59
N LEU A 413 -27.34 -5.66 14.68
CA LEU A 413 -28.18 -5.39 13.51
C LEU A 413 -29.66 -5.16 13.86
N SER A 414 -30.11 -5.52 15.07
CA SER A 414 -31.50 -5.30 15.52
C SER A 414 -31.69 -4.06 16.42
N GLU A 415 -30.65 -3.22 16.57
CA GLU A 415 -30.64 -1.88 17.18
C GLU A 415 -31.06 -1.67 18.65
N THR A 416 -31.56 -2.69 19.36
CA THR A 416 -32.07 -2.57 20.74
C THR A 416 -31.00 -2.79 21.82
N LEU A 417 -29.95 -1.97 21.87
CA LEU A 417 -28.87 -2.08 22.86
C LEU A 417 -28.75 -0.85 23.78
N PRO A 418 -28.32 -1.03 25.05
CA PRO A 418 -28.24 0.06 26.02
C PRO A 418 -27.18 1.10 25.64
N PRO A 419 -27.37 2.39 25.99
CA PRO A 419 -26.37 3.43 25.77
C PRO A 419 -25.13 3.18 26.64
N PHE A 420 -23.99 3.67 26.17
CA PHE A 420 -22.73 3.56 26.92
C PHE A 420 -22.77 4.30 28.25
N LYS A 421 -22.50 3.54 29.32
CA LYS A 421 -22.27 4.05 30.68
C LYS A 421 -21.07 3.32 31.27
N SER A 422 -20.04 4.05 31.70
CA SER A 422 -18.89 3.46 32.40
C SER A 422 -19.31 2.98 33.78
N LYS A 423 -18.85 1.80 34.19
CA LYS A 423 -19.02 1.30 35.57
C LYS A 423 -17.92 1.90 36.46
N ALA A 424 -18.13 1.85 37.78
CA ALA A 424 -17.19 2.42 38.76
C ALA A 424 -15.76 1.89 38.55
N GLY A 425 -14.83 2.79 38.20
CA GLY A 425 -13.42 2.52 37.93
C GLY A 425 -12.74 3.74 37.28
N ASP A 426 -11.42 3.88 37.44
CA ASP A 426 -10.64 5.03 36.92
C ASP A 426 -10.37 4.95 35.40
N ILE A 427 -11.40 4.65 34.59
CA ILE A 427 -11.29 4.73 33.14
C ILE A 427 -11.16 6.19 32.71
N GLU A 428 -11.94 7.09 33.30
CA GLU A 428 -11.92 8.50 32.94
C GLU A 428 -10.53 9.13 33.18
N GLY A 429 -9.86 8.81 34.29
CA GLY A 429 -8.49 9.26 34.55
C GLY A 429 -7.46 8.68 33.59
N LYS A 430 -7.56 7.38 33.24
CA LYS A 430 -6.68 6.76 32.22
C LYS A 430 -6.79 7.44 30.86
N TYR A 431 -8.02 7.74 30.44
CA TYR A 431 -8.28 8.43 29.17
C TYR A 431 -7.86 9.90 29.20
N LYS A 432 -8.07 10.61 30.32
CA LYS A 432 -7.54 11.98 30.51
C LYS A 432 -6.01 12.02 30.47
N SER A 433 -5.36 11.04 31.11
CA SER A 433 -3.91 10.87 31.09
C SER A 433 -3.40 10.66 29.66
N PHE A 434 -4.03 9.75 28.89
CA PHE A 434 -3.73 9.53 27.48
C PHE A 434 -3.80 10.82 26.66
N LEU A 435 -4.89 11.59 26.79
CA LEU A 435 -5.05 12.86 26.09
C LEU A 435 -3.99 13.90 26.48
N SER A 436 -3.62 13.96 27.76
CA SER A 436 -2.60 14.91 28.24
C SER A 436 -1.19 14.60 27.77
N GLY A 437 -0.85 13.32 27.55
CA GLY A 437 0.42 12.90 26.97
C GLY A 437 0.52 13.20 25.47
N CYS A 438 -0.61 13.29 24.80
CA CYS A 438 -0.76 13.59 23.38
C CYS A 438 -0.79 15.12 23.14
N ARG A 439 0.35 15.82 23.28
CA ARG A 439 0.46 17.30 23.17
C ARG A 439 -0.07 17.90 21.85
N SER A 440 -0.14 17.15 20.75
CA SER A 440 -0.73 17.57 19.46
C SER A 440 -2.27 17.44 19.40
N PHE A 441 -2.85 16.62 20.27
CA PHE A 441 -4.29 16.35 20.32
C PHE A 441 -5.03 17.31 21.24
N GLY A 442 -4.37 17.78 22.29
CA GLY A 442 -4.93 18.74 23.27
C GLY A 442 -5.45 20.02 22.62
N ASN A 443 -4.70 20.62 21.69
CA ASN A 443 -5.11 21.88 21.08
C ASN A 443 -6.22 21.70 20.02
N SER A 444 -6.18 20.63 19.21
CA SER A 444 -7.19 20.42 18.15
C SER A 444 -8.55 19.92 18.67
N PHE A 445 -8.58 19.26 19.83
CA PHE A 445 -9.82 18.93 20.54
C PHE A 445 -10.31 20.05 21.47
N GLN A 446 -9.44 20.98 21.91
CA GLN A 446 -9.84 22.14 22.71
C GLN A 446 -10.36 23.32 21.87
N ASP A 447 -9.86 23.56 20.66
CA ASP A 447 -10.18 24.78 19.89
C ASP A 447 -11.60 24.80 19.31
N ASN A 448 -12.27 23.65 19.23
CA ASN A 448 -13.69 23.60 18.88
C ASN A 448 -14.50 23.27 20.13
N ARG A 449 -15.19 24.28 20.69
CA ARG A 449 -16.16 24.16 21.80
C ARG A 449 -17.27 23.10 21.59
N LYS A 450 -17.33 22.45 20.41
CA LYS A 450 -18.18 21.28 20.11
C LYS A 450 -17.56 19.91 20.46
N TYR A 451 -16.22 19.78 20.57
CA TYR A 451 -15.54 18.50 20.84
C TYR A 451 -15.14 18.31 22.30
N VAL A 452 -15.13 19.38 23.10
CA VAL A 452 -15.04 19.33 24.58
C VAL A 452 -16.23 18.54 25.18
N LEU A 453 -17.35 18.46 24.46
CA LEU A 453 -18.51 17.63 24.81
C LEU A 453 -18.23 16.11 24.81
N VAL A 454 -17.16 15.63 24.16
CA VAL A 454 -16.80 14.19 24.20
C VAL A 454 -16.17 13.81 25.55
N SER A 455 -15.56 14.77 26.25
CA SER A 455 -15.14 14.61 27.65
C SER A 455 -16.22 14.99 28.66
N GLN A 456 -17.14 15.89 28.29
CA GLN A 456 -18.18 16.39 29.19
C GLN A 456 -19.47 15.56 29.21
N ASN A 457 -19.76 14.73 28.20
CA ASN A 457 -20.92 13.81 28.25
C ASN A 457 -20.69 12.57 29.14
N ILE A 458 -19.67 12.57 29.99
CA ILE A 458 -19.56 11.69 31.17
C ILE A 458 -20.28 12.31 32.38
N LYS A 459 -20.71 13.58 32.30
CA LYS A 459 -21.60 14.21 33.27
C LYS A 459 -22.88 14.74 32.61
N GLU A 460 -24.00 14.20 33.12
CA GLU A 460 -25.35 14.80 33.16
C GLU A 460 -26.16 14.83 31.83
N GLU A 461 -27.11 13.90 31.72
CA GLU A 461 -28.44 14.26 31.19
C GLU A 461 -29.09 15.23 32.19
N PRO A 462 -29.76 16.31 31.76
CA PRO A 462 -30.57 17.11 32.66
C PRO A 462 -31.84 16.33 33.00
N HIS A 463 -32.07 16.12 34.29
CA HIS A 463 -33.41 15.87 34.79
C HIS A 463 -34.31 17.06 34.41
N GLY A 464 -35.41 16.76 33.73
CA GLY A 464 -36.48 17.70 33.37
C GLY A 464 -37.59 16.96 32.64
#